data_AF-A0A958RXY6-F1
#
_entry.id   AF-A0A958RXY6-F1
#
_cell.length_a   1.000
_cell.length_b   1.000
_cell.length_c   1.000
_cell.angle_alpha   90.00
_cell.angle_beta   90.00
_cell.angle_gamma   90.00
#
_symmetry.space_group_name_H-M   'P 1'
#
loop_
_entity.id
_entity.type
_entity.pdbx_description
1 polymer ?
#
loop_
_entity_poly.entity_id
_entity_poly.type
_entity_poly.pdbx_seq_one_letter_code
_entity_poly.pdbx_strand_id
1 'polypeptide(L)'
;MAKATKKQALGRGLSALLKDPDNDIKSVEDRNADKVVGNIVELDIDSIEVNPFQPRTNFNEESLRELASSIRELGVIQPITVRKLAFNTYQLVSGERRF
;
A
#
# COMPACT_ATOMS: atom_id res chain seq x y z
N MET A 1 -35.02 17.12 -20.56
CA MET A 1 -34.79 16.18 -19.43
C MET A 1 -33.54 16.62 -18.69
N ALA A 2 -33.68 17.14 -17.48
CA ALA A 2 -32.55 17.70 -16.73
C ALA A 2 -31.71 16.56 -16.12
N LYS A 3 -30.42 16.53 -16.46
CA LYS A 3 -29.44 15.56 -15.95
C LYS A 3 -29.18 15.90 -14.48
N ALA A 4 -29.60 15.03 -13.57
CA ALA A 4 -29.42 15.22 -12.14
C ALA A 4 -27.91 15.27 -11.80
N THR A 5 -27.42 16.43 -11.39
CA THR A 5 -26.07 16.60 -10.86
C THR A 5 -26.00 15.93 -9.50
N LYS A 6 -25.28 14.81 -9.42
CA LYS A 6 -25.04 14.06 -8.19
C LYS A 6 -24.27 14.96 -7.23
N LYS A 7 -24.96 15.60 -6.29
CA LYS A 7 -24.34 16.48 -5.29
C LYS A 7 -23.34 15.66 -4.46
N GLN A 8 -22.06 16.00 -4.56
CA GLN A 8 -21.02 15.53 -3.65
C GLN A 8 -21.31 16.11 -2.25
N ALA A 9 -22.18 15.45 -1.50
CA ALA A 9 -22.60 15.84 -0.17
C ALA A 9 -21.77 15.17 0.94
N LEU A 10 -20.88 14.25 0.59
CA LEU A 10 -20.02 13.58 1.57
C LEU A 10 -18.69 14.33 1.67
N GLY A 11 -18.40 14.79 2.88
CA GLY A 11 -17.18 15.56 3.19
C GLY A 11 -15.92 14.88 2.69
N ARG A 12 -14.88 15.68 2.45
CA ARG A 12 -13.62 15.30 1.76
C ARG A 12 -12.90 14.07 2.33
N GLY A 13 -13.18 13.67 3.57
CA GLY A 13 -12.62 12.45 4.18
C GLY A 13 -13.46 11.17 3.99
N LEU A 14 -14.78 11.28 3.82
CA LEU A 14 -15.66 10.12 3.81
C LEU A 14 -15.67 9.40 2.45
N SER A 15 -15.49 10.14 1.35
CA SER A 15 -15.38 9.54 0.00
C SER A 15 -14.13 8.69 -0.19
N ALA A 16 -13.04 8.99 0.53
CA ALA A 16 -11.83 8.17 0.52
C ALA A 16 -12.03 6.80 1.21
N LEU A 17 -12.89 6.75 2.22
CA LEU A 17 -13.27 5.50 2.90
C LEU A 17 -14.26 4.66 2.09
N LEU A 18 -15.04 5.29 1.20
CA LEU A 18 -16.14 4.65 0.47
C LEU A 18 -15.71 3.89 -0.81
N LYS A 19 -14.40 3.68 -1.01
CA LYS A 19 -13.87 2.95 -2.17
C LYS A 19 -14.42 3.47 -3.51
N ASP A 20 -14.50 4.78 -3.66
CA ASP A 20 -14.95 5.42 -4.90
C ASP A 20 -13.84 5.32 -5.97
N PRO A 21 -14.06 4.62 -7.11
CA PRO A 21 -13.07 4.46 -8.17
C PRO A 21 -12.58 5.78 -8.77
N ASP A 22 -13.38 6.85 -8.69
CA ASP A 22 -13.02 8.18 -9.19
C ASP A 22 -11.92 8.87 -8.34
N ASN A 23 -11.61 8.37 -7.14
CA ASN A 23 -10.50 8.85 -6.30
C ASN A 23 -9.29 7.91 -6.30
N ASP A 24 -9.23 6.92 -7.20
CA ASP A 24 -8.08 6.02 -7.27
C ASP A 24 -6.87 6.70 -7.92
N ILE A 25 -5.73 6.61 -7.25
CA ILE A 25 -4.45 7.15 -7.71
C ILE A 25 -3.78 6.07 -8.57
N LYS A 26 -3.69 6.30 -9.87
CA LYS A 26 -3.08 5.40 -10.86
C LYS A 26 -1.72 5.87 -11.34
N SER A 27 -1.47 7.18 -11.31
CA SER A 27 -0.21 7.78 -11.73
C SER A 27 0.27 8.85 -10.76
N VAL A 28 1.55 9.23 -10.90
CA VAL A 28 2.17 10.31 -10.13
C VAL A 28 1.59 11.68 -10.46
N GLU A 29 0.92 11.84 -11.61
CA GLU A 29 0.26 13.09 -11.99
C GLU A 29 -1.17 13.23 -11.43
N ASP A 30 -1.72 12.18 -10.81
CA ASP A 30 -3.08 12.21 -10.29
C ASP A 30 -3.21 13.14 -9.08
N ARG A 31 -4.42 13.69 -8.87
CA ARG A 31 -4.70 14.57 -7.73
C ARG A 31 -4.49 13.82 -6.42
N ASN A 32 -3.67 14.38 -5.53
CA ASN A 32 -3.24 13.78 -4.25
C ASN A 32 -2.25 12.60 -4.38
N ALA A 33 -1.68 12.35 -5.56
CA ALA A 33 -0.61 11.35 -5.71
C ALA A 33 0.59 11.65 -4.80
N ASP A 34 0.89 12.93 -4.59
CA ASP A 34 1.94 13.45 -3.71
C ASP A 34 1.78 13.06 -2.23
N LYS A 35 0.59 12.60 -1.80
CA LYS A 35 0.34 12.14 -0.43
C LYS A 35 0.61 10.65 -0.23
N VAL A 36 0.66 9.88 -1.32
CA VAL A 36 0.80 8.42 -1.28
C VAL A 36 2.13 8.01 -1.88
N VAL A 37 2.49 8.55 -3.04
CA VAL A 37 3.76 8.28 -3.70
C VAL A 37 4.89 8.96 -2.92
N GLY A 38 5.93 8.19 -2.60
CA GLY A 38 7.12 8.70 -1.90
C GLY A 38 6.92 8.97 -0.40
N ASN A 39 5.72 8.73 0.14
CA ASN A 39 5.43 8.85 1.57
C ASN A 39 5.36 7.48 2.23
N ILE A 40 5.57 7.48 3.55
CA ILE A 40 5.36 6.30 4.38
C ILE A 40 3.89 6.29 4.79
N VAL A 41 3.18 5.21 4.48
CA VAL A 41 1.77 5.01 4.81
C VAL A 41 1.57 3.62 5.40
N GLU A 42 0.57 3.48 6.27
CA GLU A 42 0.13 2.17 6.76
C GLU A 42 -0.74 1.49 5.71
N LEU A 43 -0.46 0.21 5.45
CA LEU A 43 -1.19 -0.61 4.48
C LEU A 43 -1.61 -1.91 5.16
N ASP A 44 -2.74 -2.45 4.72
CA ASP A 44 -3.17 -3.80 5.10
C ASP A 44 -2.22 -4.82 4.44
N ILE A 45 -1.75 -5.81 5.22
CA ILE A 45 -0.84 -6.84 4.72
C ILE A 45 -1.52 -7.63 3.59
N ASP A 46 -2.83 -7.87 3.71
CA ASP A 46 -3.63 -8.60 2.72
C ASP A 46 -3.79 -7.85 1.38
N SER A 47 -3.43 -6.55 1.35
CA SER A 47 -3.46 -5.74 0.13
C SER A 47 -2.17 -5.80 -0.69
N ILE A 48 -1.14 -6.49 -0.19
CA ILE A 48 0.20 -6.53 -0.78
C ILE A 48 0.47 -7.91 -1.38
N GLU A 49 0.69 -7.93 -2.69
CA GLU A 49 1.12 -9.11 -3.43
C GLU A 49 2.65 -9.20 -3.46
N VAL A 50 3.20 -10.38 -3.22
CA VAL A 50 4.61 -10.65 -3.44
C VAL A 50 4.90 -10.75 -4.93
N ASN A 51 6.06 -10.24 -5.36
CA ASN A 51 6.50 -10.40 -6.74
C ASN A 51 6.84 -11.90 -6.98
N PRO A 52 6.25 -12.56 -8.00
CA PRO A 52 6.57 -13.95 -8.29
C PRO A 52 8.00 -14.17 -8.84
N PHE A 53 8.67 -13.11 -9.30
CA PHE A 53 10.00 -13.17 -9.91
C PHE A 53 11.11 -12.72 -8.97
N GLN A 54 11.04 -13.11 -7.69
CA GLN A 54 12.03 -12.69 -6.70
C GLN A 54 13.36 -13.42 -6.91
N PRO A 55 14.48 -12.68 -7.06
CA PRO A 55 15.77 -13.29 -7.33
C PRO A 55 16.33 -14.02 -6.11
N ARG A 56 15.89 -13.66 -4.89
CA ARG A 56 16.29 -14.32 -3.65
C ARG A 56 15.20 -15.30 -3.21
N THR A 57 15.49 -16.59 -3.32
CA THR A 57 14.56 -17.66 -2.95
C THR A 57 14.89 -18.33 -1.61
N ASN A 58 16.08 -18.09 -1.06
CA ASN A 58 16.52 -18.68 0.20
C ASN A 58 16.79 -17.62 1.27
N PHE A 59 16.17 -17.84 2.43
CA PHE A 59 16.45 -17.12 3.67
C PHE A 59 17.06 -18.08 4.68
N ASN A 60 17.90 -17.55 5.57
CA ASN A 60 18.36 -18.30 6.72
C ASN A 60 17.28 -18.21 7.80
N GLU A 61 16.75 -19.37 8.19
CA GLU A 61 15.65 -19.53 9.16
C GLU A 61 15.94 -18.93 10.54
N GLU A 62 17.18 -19.01 11.00
CA GLU A 62 17.60 -18.40 12.27
C GLU A 62 17.53 -16.88 12.19
N SER A 63 18.12 -16.30 11.14
CA SER A 63 18.08 -14.86 10.90
C SER A 63 16.67 -14.30 10.68
N LEU A 64 15.74 -15.13 10.18
CA LEU A 64 14.35 -14.74 9.97
C LEU A 64 13.56 -14.76 11.29
N ARG A 65 13.85 -15.74 12.17
CA ARG A 65 13.30 -15.78 13.52
C ARG A 65 13.77 -14.62 14.39
N GLU A 66 15.05 -14.27 14.31
CA GLU A 66 15.60 -13.09 14.99
C GLU A 66 14.92 -11.81 14.51
N LEU A 67 14.76 -11.65 13.20
CA LEU A 67 14.08 -10.49 12.62
C LEU A 67 12.61 -10.43 13.06
N ALA A 68 11.90 -11.55 13.05
CA ALA A 68 10.52 -11.62 13.52
C ALA A 68 10.42 -11.25 15.01
N SER A 69 11.37 -11.69 15.86
CA SER A 69 11.41 -11.27 17.26
C SER A 69 11.61 -9.77 17.41
N SER A 70 12.58 -9.22 16.67
CA SER A 70 12.85 -7.77 16.67
C SER A 70 11.65 -6.95 16.20
N ILE A 71 10.95 -7.40 15.15
CA ILE A 71 9.74 -6.73 14.64
C ILE A 71 8.61 -6.78 15.67
N ARG A 72 8.45 -7.88 16.43
CA ARG A 72 7.43 -7.95 17.50
C ARG A 72 7.71 -6.98 18.64
N GLU A 73 8.98 -6.76 18.98
CA GLU A 73 9.37 -5.89 20.10
C GLU A 73 9.41 -4.41 19.72
N LEU A 74 9.96 -4.09 18.54
CA LEU A 74 10.28 -2.72 18.11
C LEU A 74 9.42 -2.22 16.95
N GLY A 75 8.63 -3.11 16.33
CA GLY A 75 7.95 -2.84 15.07
C GLY A 75 8.90 -2.90 13.86
N VAL A 76 8.35 -2.58 12.70
CA VAL A 76 9.12 -2.50 11.45
C VAL A 76 9.84 -1.16 11.38
N ILE A 77 11.12 -1.15 11.78
CA ILE A 77 11.95 0.08 11.81
C ILE A 77 12.15 0.65 10.40
N GLN A 78 12.40 -0.22 9.42
CA GLN A 78 12.58 0.18 8.03
C GLN A 78 11.37 -0.25 7.21
N PRO A 79 10.60 0.70 6.66
CA PRO A 79 9.46 0.39 5.81
C PRO A 79 9.84 -0.49 4.62
N ILE A 80 8.88 -1.29 4.18
CA ILE A 80 8.95 -1.99 2.89
C ILE A 80 8.59 -1.00 1.77
N THR A 81 9.11 -1.24 0.57
CA THR A 81 8.71 -0.45 -0.60
C THR A 81 7.74 -1.26 -1.43
N VAL A 82 6.67 -0.61 -1.85
CA VAL A 82 5.64 -1.20 -2.69
C VAL A 82 5.37 -0.32 -3.90
N ARG A 83 4.85 -0.92 -4.96
CA ARG A 83 4.25 -0.20 -6.08
C ARG A 83 2.75 -0.44 -6.09
N LYS A 84 1.97 0.57 -6.44
CA LYS A 84 0.52 0.42 -6.59
C LYS A 84 0.20 -0.28 -7.91
N LEU A 85 -0.69 -1.26 -7.89
CA LEU A 85 -1.18 -1.97 -9.07
C LEU A 85 -2.60 -1.53 -9.44
N ALA A 86 -3.48 -1.46 -8.44
CA ALA A 86 -4.89 -1.12 -8.61
C ALA A 86 -5.46 -0.54 -7.31
N PHE A 87 -6.77 -0.31 -7.27
CA PHE A 87 -7.46 0.18 -6.09
C PHE A 87 -7.21 -0.73 -4.89
N ASN A 88 -6.48 -0.20 -3.89
CA ASN A 88 -6.11 -0.91 -2.68
C ASN A 88 -5.38 -2.24 -2.94
N THR A 89 -4.61 -2.32 -4.04
CA THR A 89 -3.75 -3.46 -4.36
C THR A 89 -2.35 -2.97 -4.67
N TYR A 90 -1.38 -3.54 -3.97
CA TYR A 90 0.02 -3.16 -4.01
C TYR A 90 0.86 -4.39 -4.32
N GLN A 91 2.06 -4.17 -4.83
CA GLN A 91 3.04 -5.22 -5.02
C GLN A 91 4.33 -4.87 -4.32
N LEU A 92 4.88 -5.84 -3.60
CA LEU A 92 6.17 -5.72 -2.93
C LEU A 92 7.29 -5.51 -3.94
N VAL A 93 8.09 -4.46 -3.73
CA VAL A 93 9.28 -4.14 -4.53
C VAL A 93 10.55 -4.49 -3.76
N SER A 94 10.61 -4.15 -2.46
CA SER A 94 11.74 -4.47 -1.59
C SER A 94 11.30 -4.65 -0.15
N GLY A 95 12.09 -5.42 0.60
CA GLY A 95 11.85 -5.69 2.02
C GLY A 95 11.20 -7.05 2.29
N GLU A 96 11.35 -8.03 1.40
CA GLU A 96 10.79 -9.39 1.49
C GLU A 96 10.97 -10.09 2.84
N ARG A 97 12.08 -9.86 3.53
CA ARG A 97 12.32 -10.49 4.83
C ARG A 97 11.44 -9.94 5.95
N ARG A 98 10.88 -8.74 5.75
CA ARG A 98 10.07 -8.00 6.73
C ARG A 98 8.57 -8.10 6.44
N PHE A 99 8.20 -8.57 5.25
CA PHE A 99 6.82 -8.86 4.87
C PHE A 99 6.47 -10.28 5.32
#